data_AF-A7MVM5-F1
#
_entry.id   AF-A7MVM5-F1
#
_cell.length_a   1.000
_cell.length_b   1.000
_cell.length_c   1.000
_cell.angle_alpha   90.00
_cell.angle_beta   90.00
_cell.angle_gamma   90.00
#
_symmetry.space_group_name_H-M   'P 1'
#
loop_
_entity.id
_entity.type
_entity.pdbx_description
1 polymer ?
#
loop_
_entity_poly.entity_id
_entity_poly.type
_entity_poly.pdbx_seq_one_letter_code
_entity_poly.pdbx_strand_id
1 'polypeptide(L)'
;MAGQFVIIVIVHFKDLERINMRNPDGFRVSVGGDPDYRDLTAEIYYKEEFLALISQDQGFDSLQLNIYANSGDGVWSFPMDELLGAIEYARQRLWDLRQINDSDEKIN
;
A
#
# COMPACT_ATOMS: atom_id res chain seq x y z
N MET A 1 5.64 17.47 24.94
CA MET A 1 4.74 16.55 24.22
C MET A 1 5.09 16.67 22.74
N ALA A 2 5.75 15.67 22.17
CA ALA A 2 6.04 15.66 20.73
C ALA A 2 4.73 15.31 20.00
N GLY A 3 4.27 16.19 19.12
CA GLY A 3 3.10 15.95 18.30
C GLY A 3 3.43 14.95 17.19
N GLN A 4 2.61 13.91 17.04
CA GLN A 4 2.69 12.98 15.93
C GLN A 4 2.08 13.65 14.69
N PHE A 5 2.86 13.85 13.65
CA PHE A 5 2.39 14.39 12.37
C PHE A 5 2.01 13.23 11.45
N VAL A 6 0.78 13.25 10.92
CA VAL A 6 0.31 12.31 9.89
C VAL A 6 0.28 13.08 8.57
N ILE A 7 1.09 12.66 7.60
CA ILE A 7 1.04 13.21 6.24
C ILE A 7 0.10 12.34 5.43
N ILE A 8 -1.05 12.89 5.05
CA ILE A 8 -2.00 12.24 4.14
C ILE A 8 -1.63 12.67 2.72
N VAL A 9 -1.17 11.73 1.90
CA VAL A 9 -0.88 11.97 0.49
C VAL A 9 -1.97 11.31 -0.35
N ILE A 10 -2.82 12.12 -0.97
CA ILE A 10 -3.80 11.63 -1.95
C ILE A 10 -3.11 11.59 -3.31
N VAL A 11 -2.83 10.38 -3.80
CA VAL A 11 -2.16 10.17 -5.09
C VAL A 11 -3.22 9.82 -6.14
N HIS A 12 -3.42 10.70 -7.11
CA HIS A 12 -4.23 10.40 -8.30
C HIS A 12 -3.35 9.78 -9.38
N PHE A 13 -3.53 8.48 -9.63
CA PHE A 13 -2.82 7.77 -10.69
C PHE A 13 -3.57 7.92 -12.03
N LYS A 14 -2.91 8.44 -13.06
CA LYS A 14 -3.36 8.37 -14.46
C LYS A 14 -2.26 7.72 -15.30
N ASP A 15 -2.63 6.63 -15.98
CA ASP A 15 -1.82 5.86 -16.94
C ASP A 15 -0.33 5.73 -16.59
N LEU A 16 -0.03 4.72 -15.76
CA LEU A 16 1.33 4.25 -15.47
C LEU A 16 1.67 3.07 -16.38
N GLU A 17 2.01 3.35 -17.64
CA GLU A 17 2.53 2.31 -18.52
C GLU A 17 3.97 1.93 -18.11
N ARG A 18 4.08 0.73 -17.53
CA ARG A 18 5.31 -0.06 -17.31
C ARG A 18 6.26 0.41 -16.21
N ILE A 19 5.89 0.12 -14.95
CA ILE A 19 6.87 -0.14 -13.90
C ILE A 19 7.08 -1.66 -13.81
N ASN A 20 8.34 -2.11 -13.76
CA ASN A 20 8.69 -3.52 -13.65
C ASN A 20 8.02 -4.14 -12.39
N MET A 21 7.19 -5.16 -12.57
CA MET A 21 6.30 -5.78 -11.56
C MET A 21 7.03 -6.65 -10.52
N ARG A 22 8.21 -6.26 -10.07
CA ARG A 22 8.96 -6.96 -9.02
C ARG A 22 8.94 -6.10 -7.76
N ASN A 23 8.62 -6.68 -6.61
CA ASN A 23 8.81 -6.01 -5.33
C ASN A 23 10.29 -5.57 -5.22
N PRO A 24 10.58 -4.26 -5.15
CA PRO A 24 11.96 -3.78 -5.19
C PRO A 24 12.75 -4.26 -3.98
N ASP A 25 14.05 -4.49 -4.17
CA ASP A 25 14.93 -5.01 -3.12
C ASP A 25 14.97 -4.02 -1.94
N GLY A 26 14.70 -4.49 -0.72
CA GLY A 26 14.64 -3.66 0.49
C GLY A 26 13.23 -3.21 0.90
N PHE A 27 12.23 -3.39 0.04
CA PHE A 27 10.82 -3.23 0.40
C PHE A 27 10.16 -4.58 0.66
N ARG A 28 9.26 -4.63 1.63
CA ARG A 28 8.37 -5.77 1.89
C ARG A 28 6.94 -5.28 1.89
N VAL A 29 6.10 -5.89 1.06
CA VAL A 29 4.67 -5.60 1.02
C VAL A 29 3.91 -6.76 1.67
N SER A 30 3.12 -6.44 2.68
CA SER A 30 2.18 -7.36 3.33
C SER A 30 0.77 -6.94 2.97
N VAL A 31 -0.10 -7.89 2.65
CA VAL A 31 -1.52 -7.63 2.39
C VAL A 31 -2.36 -8.38 3.40
N GLY A 32 -3.33 -7.68 3.97
CA GLY A 32 -4.25 -8.22 4.96
C GLY A 32 -5.67 -7.73 4.68
N GLY A 33 -6.65 -8.50 5.13
CA GLY A 33 -8.04 -8.07 5.19
C GLY A 33 -8.52 -8.25 6.61
N ASP A 34 -9.41 -7.38 7.05
CA ASP A 34 -10.17 -7.64 8.25
C ASP A 34 -11.16 -8.78 7.94
N PRO A 35 -11.26 -9.87 8.74
CA PRO A 35 -12.24 -10.91 8.49
C PRO A 35 -13.69 -10.41 8.58
N ASP A 36 -13.94 -9.32 9.31
CA ASP A 36 -15.26 -8.72 9.51
C ASP A 36 -15.58 -7.61 8.49
N TYR A 37 -14.56 -7.05 7.82
CA TYR A 37 -14.71 -6.01 6.79
C TYR A 37 -14.06 -6.43 5.47
N ARG A 38 -14.74 -6.25 4.33
CA ARG A 38 -14.14 -6.52 3.00
C ARG A 38 -12.98 -5.59 2.63
N ASP A 39 -12.60 -4.71 3.55
CA ASP A 39 -11.56 -3.73 3.36
C ASP A 39 -10.20 -4.43 3.36
N LEU A 40 -9.60 -4.46 2.16
CA LEU A 40 -8.25 -4.94 1.98
C LEU A 40 -7.28 -3.79 2.26
N THR A 41 -6.22 -4.09 3.00
CA THR A 41 -5.15 -3.16 3.30
C THR A 41 -3.81 -3.75 2.89
N ALA A 42 -2.89 -2.88 2.48
CA ALA A 42 -1.52 -3.25 2.20
C ALA A 42 -0.56 -2.42 3.05
N GLU A 43 0.31 -3.11 3.76
CA GLU A 43 1.39 -2.52 4.54
C GLU A 43 2.67 -2.57 3.72
N ILE A 44 3.38 -1.45 3.65
CA ILE A 44 4.69 -1.34 3.02
C ILE A 44 5.72 -1.15 4.13
N TYR A 45 6.74 -2.00 4.11
CA TYR A 45 7.90 -1.94 4.98
C TYR A 45 9.14 -1.63 4.16
N TYR A 46 10.06 -0.87 4.72
CA TYR A 46 11.40 -0.65 4.16
C TYR A 46 12.44 -1.05 5.21
N LYS A 47 13.34 -1.98 4.87
CA LYS A 47 14.33 -2.55 5.81
C LYS A 47 13.70 -3.07 7.12
N GLU A 48 12.57 -3.78 7.00
CA GLU A 48 11.76 -4.32 8.10
C GLU A 48 11.07 -3.30 9.01
N GLU A 49 11.19 -2.00 8.72
CA GLU A 49 10.45 -0.96 9.43
C GLU A 49 9.17 -0.57 8.68
N PHE A 50 8.10 -0.33 9.43
CA PHE A 50 6.80 0.07 8.87
C PHE A 50 6.87 1.48 8.28
N LEU A 51 6.59 1.58 6.98
CA LEU A 51 6.71 2.82 6.21
C LEU A 51 5.33 3.40 5.88
N ALA A 52 4.43 2.58 5.33
CA ALA A 52 3.17 3.07 4.82
C ALA A 52 2.03 2.04 4.89
N LEU A 53 0.81 2.55 4.91
CA LEU A 53 -0.43 1.79 4.80
C LEU A 53 -1.22 2.29 3.58
N ILE A 54 -1.67 1.35 2.76
CA ILE A 54 -2.64 1.59 1.69
C ILE A 54 -3.95 0.95 2.12
N SER A 55 -5.03 1.72 2.18
CA SER A 55 -6.38 1.20 2.48
C SER A 55 -7.34 1.38 1.31
N GLN A 56 -8.35 0.50 1.24
CA GLN A 56 -9.44 0.52 0.26
C GLN A 56 -10.79 0.96 0.85
N ASP A 57 -10.80 1.56 2.04
CA ASP A 57 -12.02 1.85 2.81
C ASP A 57 -13.01 2.76 2.05
N GLN A 58 -12.53 3.53 1.06
CA GLN A 58 -13.34 4.40 0.20
C GLN A 58 -13.59 3.80 -1.20
N GLY A 59 -13.31 2.52 -1.39
CA GLY A 59 -13.40 1.83 -2.68
C GLY A 59 -12.07 1.73 -3.44
N PHE A 60 -12.03 0.86 -4.45
CA PHE A 60 -10.81 0.59 -5.22
C PHE A 60 -10.26 1.83 -5.94
N ASP A 61 -11.16 2.65 -6.50
CA ASP A 61 -10.79 3.85 -7.24
C ASP A 61 -10.30 5.00 -6.33
N SER A 62 -10.38 4.80 -5.02
CA SER A 62 -10.02 5.80 -4.00
C SER A 62 -9.08 5.20 -2.95
N LEU A 63 -7.97 4.62 -3.41
CA LEU A 63 -6.89 4.18 -2.52
C LEU A 63 -6.33 5.36 -1.72
N GLN A 64 -6.22 5.16 -0.40
CA GLN A 64 -5.56 6.11 0.47
C GLN A 64 -4.18 5.58 0.87
N LEU A 65 -3.13 6.38 0.65
CA LEU A 65 -1.76 6.09 1.11
C LEU A 65 -1.45 6.96 2.34
N ASN A 66 -1.21 6.32 3.48
CA ASN A 66 -0.73 6.94 4.70
C ASN A 66 0.76 6.61 4.88
N ILE A 67 1.62 7.62 4.96
CA ILE A 67 3.06 7.45 5.19
C ILE A 67 3.37 7.84 6.63
N TYR A 68 4.07 6.95 7.34
CA TYR A 68 4.42 7.11 8.74
C TYR A 68 5.86 7.58 8.87
N ALA A 69 6.14 8.36 9.92
CA ALA A 69 7.52 8.73 10.24
C ALA A 69 8.36 7.48 10.51
N ASN A 70 9.66 7.54 10.18
CA ASN A 70 10.59 6.51 10.60
C ASN A 70 10.56 6.40 12.14
N SER A 71 10.75 5.19 12.66
CA SER A 71 10.63 4.92 14.10
C SER A 71 11.70 5.65 14.95
N GLY A 72 12.76 6.18 14.33
CA GLY A 72 13.75 7.07 14.95
C GLY A 72 13.61 8.55 14.55
N ASP A 73 14.67 9.34 14.74
CA ASP A 73 14.71 10.77 14.42
C ASP A 73 14.99 11.06 12.92
N GLY A 74 14.80 10.05 12.08
CA GLY A 74 15.31 9.99 10.71
C GLY A 74 14.30 10.39 9.64
N VAL A 75 14.82 10.87 8.53
CA VAL A 75 14.06 11.01 7.27
C VAL A 75 14.17 9.69 6.51
N TRP A 76 13.06 9.22 5.94
CA TRP A 76 13.09 8.09 5.02
C TRP A 76 13.96 8.40 3.79
N SER A 77 14.86 7.48 3.47
CA SER A 77 15.72 7.59 2.28
C SER A 77 15.80 6.27 1.54
N PHE A 78 15.29 6.31 0.31
CA PHE A 78 15.24 5.21 -0.65
C PHE A 78 15.13 5.80 -2.06
N PRO A 79 15.51 5.04 -3.11
CA PRO A 79 15.25 5.42 -4.49
C PRO A 79 13.76 5.64 -4.73
N MET A 80 13.41 6.76 -5.35
CA MET A 80 12.01 7.12 -5.62
C MET A 80 11.29 6.06 -6.46
N ASP A 81 11.96 5.54 -7.49
CA ASP A 81 11.40 4.53 -8.39
C ASP A 81 11.09 3.21 -7.67
N GLU A 82 11.86 2.87 -6.64
CA GLU A 82 11.60 1.67 -5.82
C GLU A 82 10.37 1.86 -4.93
N LEU A 83 10.21 3.03 -4.29
CA LEU A 83 8.98 3.32 -3.54
C LEU A 83 7.75 3.26 -4.48
N LEU A 84 7.83 3.88 -5.65
CA LEU A 84 6.74 3.85 -6.63
C LEU A 84 6.43 2.41 -7.06
N GLY A 85 7.45 1.59 -7.29
CA GLY A 85 7.28 0.16 -7.59
C GLY A 85 6.61 -0.63 -6.46
N ALA A 86 6.97 -0.37 -5.20
CA ALA A 86 6.34 -1.01 -4.04
C ALA A 86 4.86 -0.63 -3.89
N ILE A 87 4.53 0.65 -4.10
CA ILE A 87 3.14 1.15 -4.08
C ILE A 87 2.31 0.53 -5.21
N GLU A 88 2.87 0.47 -6.42
CA GLU A 88 2.24 -0.15 -7.58
C GLU A 88 1.97 -1.64 -7.33
N TYR A 89 2.98 -2.36 -6.83
CA TYR A 89 2.86 -3.77 -6.47
C TYR A 89 1.77 -4.00 -5.42
N ALA A 90 1.72 -3.17 -4.37
CA ALA A 90 0.69 -3.25 -3.34
C ALA A 90 -0.72 -3.03 -3.90
N ARG A 91 -0.91 -2.00 -4.74
CA ARG A 91 -2.20 -1.72 -5.42
C ARG A 91 -2.65 -2.89 -6.28
N GLN A 92 -1.78 -3.45 -7.11
CA GLN A 92 -2.11 -4.61 -7.94
C GLN A 92 -2.47 -5.82 -7.07
N ARG A 93 -1.72 -6.07 -5.99
CA ARG A 93 -2.00 -7.19 -5.09
C ARG A 93 -3.37 -7.07 -4.43
N LEU A 94 -3.75 -5.85 -4.02
CA LEU A 94 -5.08 -5.59 -3.47
C LEU A 94 -6.18 -5.79 -4.51
N TRP A 95 -5.96 -5.39 -5.77
CA TRP A 95 -6.89 -5.66 -6.87
C TRP A 95 -7.10 -7.15 -7.13
N ASP A 96 -6.01 -7.91 -7.22
CA ASP A 96 -6.07 -9.35 -7.47
C ASP A 96 -6.85 -10.09 -6.38
N LEU A 97 -6.61 -9.72 -5.11
CA LEU A 97 -7.32 -10.29 -3.96
C LEU A 97 -8.82 -9.97 -3.98
N ARG A 98 -9.18 -8.75 -4.41
CA ARG A 98 -10.58 -8.36 -4.55
C ARG A 98 -11.30 -9.18 -5.61
N GLN A 99 -10.68 -9.41 -6.77
CA GLN A 99 -11.28 -10.23 -7.82
C GLN A 99 -11.53 -11.68 -7.38
N ILE A 100 -10.65 -12.23 -6.54
CA ILE A 100 -10.83 -13.56 -5.96
C ILE A 100 -12.04 -13.58 -5.03
N ASN A 101 -12.13 -12.63 -4.10
CA ASN A 101 -13.25 -12.54 -3.15
C ASN A 101 -14.62 -12.36 -3.86
N ASP A 102 -14.67 -11.53 -4.90
CA ASP A 102 -15.91 -11.30 -5.67
C ASP A 102 -16.33 -12.52 -6.50
N SER A 103 -15.39 -13.43 -6.82
CA SER A 103 -15.64 -14.65 -7.60
C SER A 103 -16.20 -15.78 -6.72
N ASP A 104 -15.74 -15.88 -5.47
CA ASP A 104 -16.22 -16.87 -4.50
C ASP A 104 -17.67 -16.61 -4.05
N GLU A 105 -18.12 -15.34 -4.05
CA GLU A 105 -19.52 -15.00 -3.76
C GLU A 105 -20.51 -15.42 -4.87
N LYS A 106 -20.06 -15.59 -6.12
CA LYS A 106 -20.96 -15.94 -7.24
C LYS A 106 -21.29 -17.43 -7.36
N ILE A 107 -20.69 -18.26 -6.51
CA ILE A 107 -20.81 -19.73 -6.56
C ILE A 107 -21.64 -20.26 -5.35
N ASN A 108 -22.11 -19.38 -4.46
CA ASN A 108 -23.09 -19.69 -3.41
C ASN A 108 -24.43 -19.00 -3.67
#